data_AF-A0A7C3KY88-F1
#
_entry.id   AF-A0A7C3KY88-F1
#
_cell.length_a   1.000
_cell.length_b   1.000
_cell.length_c   1.000
_cell.angle_alpha   90.00
_cell.angle_beta   90.00
_cell.angle_gamma   90.00
#
_symmetry.space_group_name_H-M   'P 1'
#
loop_
_entity.id
_entity.type
_entity.pdbx_description
1 polymer ?
#
loop_
_entity_poly.entity_id
_entity_poly.type
_entity_poly.pdbx_seq_one_letter_code
_entity_poly.pdbx_strand_id
1 'polypeptide(L)'
;MSLNVTRDAVKRKCRISVSDFDTEIDDLIDEQLAVIEFAILQEHLDDTSNAGLQATLTLGATEVIAGEFLAQSFREPGASETIAFADVFIGNRFDGRFRSDIADPFGLKAMGWSRLAPYLKPSARSHAATSTRIRVSSPKLSDEESDPRW
;
A
#
# COMPACT_ATOMS: atom_id res chain seq x y z
N MET A 1 9.69 -14.84 -18.04
CA MET A 1 10.46 -13.59 -18.29
C MET A 1 10.10 -12.58 -17.21
N SER A 2 11.02 -11.71 -16.78
CA SER A 2 10.74 -10.76 -15.67
C SER A 2 10.10 -9.46 -16.16
N LEU A 3 9.21 -8.89 -15.35
CA LEU A 3 8.63 -7.56 -15.57
C LEU A 3 9.71 -6.49 -15.41
N ASN A 4 9.62 -5.41 -16.18
CA ASN A 4 10.61 -4.33 -16.16
C ASN A 4 10.09 -3.11 -15.38
N VAL A 5 10.16 -3.17 -14.05
CA VAL A 5 9.88 -2.01 -13.21
C VAL A 5 11.17 -1.22 -12.99
N THR A 6 11.12 0.10 -13.24
CA THR A 6 12.28 0.97 -13.08
C THR A 6 12.09 1.93 -11.91
N ARG A 7 13.20 2.30 -11.26
CA ARG A 7 13.24 3.33 -10.22
C ARG A 7 12.51 4.61 -10.64
N ASP A 8 12.78 5.10 -11.85
CA ASP A 8 12.14 6.32 -12.38
C ASP A 8 10.62 6.20 -12.48
N ALA A 9 10.10 5.02 -12.80
CA ALA A 9 8.67 4.78 -12.86
C ALA A 9 8.03 4.83 -11.47
N VAL A 10 8.69 4.24 -10.47
CA VAL A 10 8.27 4.31 -9.06
C VAL A 10 8.32 5.75 -8.55
N LYS A 11 9.45 6.45 -8.73
CA LYS A 11 9.61 7.87 -8.37
C LYS A 11 8.54 8.76 -8.98
N ARG A 12 8.20 8.53 -10.26
CA ARG A 12 7.13 9.27 -10.94
C ARG A 12 5.76 9.04 -10.30
N LYS A 13 5.45 7.80 -9.86
CA LYS A 13 4.21 7.48 -9.16
C LYS A 13 4.15 8.11 -7.77
N CYS A 14 5.27 8.14 -7.06
CA CYS A 14 5.39 8.76 -5.75
C CYS A 14 5.57 10.29 -5.78
N ARG A 15 5.72 10.89 -6.97
CA ARG A 15 6.06 12.32 -7.17
C ARG A 15 7.37 12.75 -6.49
N ILE A 16 8.37 11.88 -6.51
CA ILE A 16 9.70 12.11 -5.93
C ILE A 16 10.67 12.53 -7.03
N SER A 17 11.36 13.66 -6.84
CA SER A 17 12.39 14.17 -7.76
C SER A 17 13.81 14.10 -7.21
N VAL A 18 13.97 13.93 -5.89
CA VAL A 18 15.27 13.83 -5.21
C VAL A 18 15.86 12.42 -5.33
N SER A 19 17.15 12.27 -5.07
CA SER A 19 17.88 10.99 -5.16
C SER A 19 18.02 10.26 -3.82
N ASP A 20 17.55 10.85 -2.72
CA ASP A 20 17.80 10.34 -1.37
C ASP A 20 17.19 8.94 -1.12
N PHE A 21 16.15 8.59 -1.87
CA PHE A 21 15.42 7.33 -1.76
C PHE A 21 15.79 6.31 -2.84
N ASP A 22 16.81 6.59 -3.66
CA ASP A 22 17.09 5.78 -4.85
C ASP A 22 17.46 4.34 -4.49
N THR A 23 18.30 4.14 -3.48
CA THR A 23 18.70 2.81 -3.00
C THR A 23 17.54 2.06 -2.36
N GLU A 24 16.75 2.71 -1.52
CA GLU A 24 15.57 2.09 -0.89
C GLU A 24 14.54 1.64 -1.94
N ILE A 25 14.34 2.44 -2.99
CA ILE A 25 13.46 2.07 -4.10
C ILE A 25 14.02 0.87 -4.87
N ASP A 26 15.33 0.81 -5.13
CA ASP A 26 15.94 -0.34 -5.81
C ASP A 26 15.77 -1.63 -4.98
N ASP A 27 16.10 -1.56 -3.68
CA ASP A 27 15.99 -2.70 -2.77
C ASP A 27 14.53 -3.20 -2.70
N LEU A 28 13.57 -2.27 -2.67
CA LEU A 28 12.15 -2.61 -2.66
C LEU A 28 11.68 -3.22 -3.99
N ILE A 29 12.21 -2.76 -5.12
CA ILE A 29 11.95 -3.37 -6.43
C ILE A 29 12.46 -4.82 -6.42
N ASP A 30 13.70 -5.04 -5.99
CA ASP A 30 14.30 -6.38 -5.97
C ASP A 30 13.53 -7.35 -5.05
N GLU A 31 13.05 -6.87 -3.90
CA GLU A 31 12.26 -7.67 -2.97
C GLU A 31 10.85 -7.99 -3.51
N GLN A 32 10.11 -6.96 -3.93
CA GLN A 32 8.68 -7.09 -4.22
C GLN A 32 8.39 -7.61 -5.63
N LEU A 33 9.25 -7.33 -6.61
CA LEU A 33 9.03 -7.75 -7.99
C LEU A 33 8.91 -9.28 -8.10
N ALA A 34 9.79 -10.03 -7.40
CA ALA A 34 9.76 -11.49 -7.37
C ALA A 34 8.44 -12.04 -6.79
N VAL A 35 7.90 -11.37 -5.76
CA VAL A 35 6.62 -11.75 -5.13
C VAL A 35 5.45 -11.50 -6.08
N ILE A 36 5.46 -10.36 -6.77
CA ILE A 36 4.42 -9.99 -7.75
C ILE A 36 4.43 -10.95 -8.94
N GLU A 37 5.61 -11.24 -9.49
CA GLU A 37 5.76 -12.21 -10.58
C GLU A 37 5.28 -13.60 -10.18
N PHE A 38 5.61 -14.05 -8.96
CA PHE A 38 5.11 -15.31 -8.44
C PHE A 38 3.59 -15.36 -8.34
N ALA A 39 2.92 -14.23 -8.07
CA ALA A 39 1.47 -14.15 -7.96
C ALA A 39 0.74 -14.22 -9.32
N ILE A 40 1.41 -13.84 -10.41
CA ILE A 40 0.86 -13.80 -11.77
C ILE A 40 0.92 -15.19 -12.43
N LEU A 41 -0.06 -15.51 -13.28
CA LEU A 41 -0.02 -16.72 -14.10
C LEU A 41 1.12 -16.67 -15.11
N GLN A 42 1.91 -17.74 -15.16
CA GLN A 42 3.11 -17.82 -16.00
C GLN A 42 2.82 -17.54 -17.49
N GLU A 43 1.65 -17.97 -17.99
CA GLU A 43 1.22 -17.74 -19.37
C GLU A 43 1.18 -16.25 -19.77
N HIS A 44 0.85 -15.36 -18.84
CA HIS A 44 0.81 -13.92 -19.09
C HIS A 44 2.19 -13.27 -18.99
N LEU A 45 3.11 -13.85 -18.22
CA LEU A 45 4.50 -13.41 -18.16
C LEU A 45 5.27 -13.82 -19.43
N ASP A 46 4.90 -14.96 -20.02
CA ASP A 46 5.56 -15.49 -21.21
C ASP A 46 4.97 -14.93 -22.53
N ASP A 47 3.76 -14.36 -22.51
CA ASP A 47 3.18 -13.62 -23.64
C ASP A 47 3.82 -12.23 -23.80
N THR A 48 5.05 -12.23 -24.27
CA THR A 48 5.86 -11.03 -24.56
C THR A 48 5.47 -10.36 -25.87
N SER A 49 4.69 -11.04 -26.71
CA SER A 49 4.23 -10.52 -28.00
C SER A 49 3.14 -9.45 -27.83
N ASN A 50 2.41 -9.51 -26.71
CA ASN A 50 1.35 -8.56 -26.39
C ASN A 50 1.87 -7.37 -25.58
N ALA A 51 2.31 -6.32 -26.28
CA ALA A 51 2.83 -5.10 -25.66
C ALA A 51 1.84 -4.43 -24.69
N GLY A 52 0.53 -4.50 -24.97
CA GLY A 52 -0.50 -3.91 -24.11
C GLY A 52 -0.65 -4.65 -22.78
N LEU A 53 -0.55 -5.98 -22.83
CA LEU A 53 -0.51 -6.83 -21.62
C LEU A 53 0.73 -6.52 -20.79
N GLN A 54 1.92 -6.53 -21.40
CA GLN A 54 3.18 -6.27 -20.70
C GLN A 54 3.20 -4.87 -20.06
N ALA A 55 2.69 -3.85 -20.76
CA ALA A 55 2.53 -2.51 -20.19
C ALA A 55 1.57 -2.49 -19.00
N THR A 56 0.47 -3.26 -19.07
CA THR A 56 -0.52 -3.34 -17.98
C THR A 56 0.05 -4.05 -16.74
N LEU A 57 0.77 -5.17 -16.94
CA LEU A 57 1.42 -5.90 -15.85
C LEU A 57 2.52 -5.06 -15.20
N THR A 58 3.37 -4.42 -16.00
CA THR A 58 4.43 -3.53 -15.52
C THR A 58 3.86 -2.35 -14.74
N LEU A 59 2.77 -1.74 -15.24
CA LEU A 59 2.10 -0.64 -14.55
C LEU A 59 1.49 -1.09 -13.23
N GLY A 60 0.83 -2.24 -13.20
CA GLY A 60 0.26 -2.81 -11.97
C GLY A 60 1.34 -3.11 -10.93
N ALA A 61 2.45 -3.72 -11.34
CA ALA A 61 3.59 -3.98 -10.47
C ALA A 61 4.21 -2.67 -9.93
N THR A 62 4.37 -1.66 -10.78
CA THR A 62 4.88 -0.34 -10.39
C THR A 62 3.96 0.33 -9.35
N GLU A 63 2.63 0.21 -9.52
CA GLU A 63 1.64 0.77 -8.58
C GLU A 63 1.70 0.06 -7.21
N VAL A 64 1.88 -1.27 -7.20
CA VAL A 64 2.06 -2.03 -5.94
C VAL A 64 3.33 -1.61 -5.21
N ILE A 65 4.48 -1.55 -5.92
CA ILE A 65 5.77 -1.19 -5.33
C ILE A 65 5.77 0.26 -4.83
N ALA A 66 5.24 1.20 -5.64
CA ALA A 66 5.10 2.59 -5.23
C ALA A 66 4.18 2.76 -4.01
N GLY A 67 3.11 1.96 -3.92
CA GLY A 67 2.22 1.94 -2.77
C GLY A 67 2.92 1.45 -1.50
N GLU A 68 3.72 0.38 -1.59
CA GLU A 68 4.49 -0.12 -0.45
C GLU A 68 5.57 0.88 -0.01
N PHE A 69 6.29 1.50 -0.95
CA PHE A 69 7.27 2.54 -0.63
C PHE A 69 6.63 3.67 0.19
N LEU A 70 5.49 4.21 -0.27
CA LEU A 70 4.78 5.25 0.46
C LEU A 70 4.23 4.76 1.81
N ALA A 71 3.85 3.49 1.92
CA ALA A 71 3.42 2.90 3.18
C ALA A 71 4.59 2.77 4.18
N GLN A 72 5.80 2.47 3.71
CA GLN A 72 7.01 2.47 4.53
C GLN A 72 7.34 3.89 5.00
N SER A 73 7.33 4.88 4.10
CA SER A 73 7.53 6.29 4.48
C SER A 73 6.47 6.78 5.48
N PHE A 74 5.24 6.27 5.41
CA PHE A 74 4.17 6.65 6.34
C PHE A 74 4.36 6.08 7.76
N ARG A 75 5.20 5.05 7.92
CA ARG A 75 5.56 4.47 9.22
C ARG A 75 6.72 5.23 9.89
N GLU A 76 7.35 6.17 9.20
CA GLU A 76 8.41 6.99 9.79
C GLU A 76 7.85 7.95 10.86
N PRO A 77 8.58 8.17 11.97
CA PRO A 77 8.22 9.17 12.97
C PRO A 77 8.02 10.55 12.33
N GLY A 78 6.97 11.27 12.72
CA GLY A 78 6.62 12.57 12.14
C GLY A 78 5.79 12.54 10.83
N ALA A 79 5.66 11.40 10.14
CA ALA A 79 4.92 11.33 8.87
C ALA A 79 3.39 11.31 9.04
N SER A 80 2.91 10.74 10.15
CA SER A 80 1.47 10.53 10.43
C SER A 80 0.95 11.30 11.65
N GLU A 81 1.78 12.16 12.24
CA GLU A 81 1.45 12.88 13.45
C GLU A 81 0.40 13.98 13.20
N THR A 82 -0.49 14.15 14.18
CA THR A 82 -1.46 15.23 14.20
C THR A 82 -1.34 15.98 15.51
N ILE A 83 -0.99 17.27 15.41
CA ILE A 83 -0.89 18.19 16.52
C ILE A 83 -2.21 18.96 16.60
N ALA A 84 -2.90 18.86 17.72
CA ALA A 84 -4.12 19.60 17.99
C ALA A 84 -3.86 20.67 19.06
N PHE A 85 -4.27 21.91 18.78
CA PHE A 85 -4.24 23.03 19.72
C PHE A 85 -5.61 23.74 19.69
N ALA A 86 -6.43 23.50 20.72
CA ALA A 86 -7.83 23.92 20.76
C ALA A 86 -8.58 23.48 19.48
N ASP A 87 -9.13 24.42 18.72
CA ASP A 87 -9.86 24.14 17.48
C ASP A 87 -8.95 24.04 16.23
N VAL A 88 -7.64 24.28 16.39
CA VAL A 88 -6.66 24.20 15.32
C VAL A 88 -6.03 22.82 15.31
N PHE A 89 -6.14 22.14 14.17
CA PHE A 89 -5.52 20.84 13.94
C PHE A 89 -4.49 20.99 12.83
N ILE A 90 -3.23 20.72 13.15
CA ILE A 90 -2.11 20.69 12.22
C ILE A 90 -1.66 19.24 12.13
N GLY A 91 -2.01 18.60 11.03
CA GLY A 91 -1.69 17.20 10.83
C GLY A 91 -2.44 16.68 9.64
N ASN A 92 -2.21 15.40 9.36
CA ASN A 92 -2.96 14.71 8.34
C ASN A 92 -4.40 14.59 8.88
N ARG A 93 -5.29 15.51 8.47
CA ARG A 93 -6.73 15.50 8.79
C ARG A 93 -7.37 14.31 8.06
N PHE A 94 -7.02 13.11 8.50
CA PHE A 94 -7.90 11.95 8.51
C PHE A 94 -8.92 12.19 9.62
N ASP A 95 -9.71 13.26 9.46
CA ASP A 95 -10.99 13.43 10.16
C ASP A 95 -11.68 12.07 10.05
N GLY A 96 -12.16 11.51 11.17
CA GLY A 96 -12.47 10.08 11.38
C GLY A 96 -13.44 9.38 10.40
N ARG A 97 -13.76 10.05 9.28
CA ARG A 97 -14.40 9.60 8.05
C ARG A 97 -13.45 8.86 7.09
N PHE A 98 -12.15 9.12 7.11
CA PHE A 98 -11.16 8.39 6.31
C PHE A 98 -10.12 7.77 7.22
N ARG A 99 -10.35 6.53 7.67
CA ARG A 99 -9.27 5.68 8.16
C ARG A 99 -8.37 5.39 6.95
N SER A 100 -7.31 6.18 6.75
CA SER A 100 -6.26 5.78 5.83
C SER A 100 -5.70 4.45 6.33
N ASP A 101 -5.69 3.47 5.45
CA ASP A 101 -4.99 2.23 5.74
C ASP A 101 -3.50 2.57 5.81
N ILE A 102 -2.88 2.35 6.97
CA ILE A 102 -1.44 2.58 7.15
C ILE A 102 -0.64 1.70 6.17
N ALA A 103 -1.22 0.57 5.74
CA ALA A 103 -0.63 -0.31 4.75
C ALA A 103 -0.79 0.18 3.30
N ASP A 104 -1.66 1.15 3.02
CA ASP A 104 -1.85 1.76 1.71
C ASP A 104 -2.43 3.19 1.84
N PRO A 105 -1.61 4.17 2.24
CA PRO A 105 -2.09 5.51 2.58
C PRO A 105 -2.70 6.27 1.38
N PHE A 106 -2.32 5.88 0.16
CA PHE A 106 -2.73 6.55 -1.09
C PHE A 106 -3.57 5.66 -2.01
N GLY A 107 -3.87 4.41 -1.63
CA GLY A 107 -4.64 3.48 -2.46
C GLY A 107 -3.89 2.93 -3.67
N LEU A 108 -2.58 3.20 -3.79
CA LEU A 108 -1.78 2.79 -4.95
C LEU A 108 -1.58 1.27 -4.98
N LYS A 109 -1.39 0.67 -3.80
CA LYS A 109 -1.20 -0.77 -3.68
C LYS A 109 -2.48 -1.50 -4.09
N ALA A 110 -3.63 -1.06 -3.58
CA ALA A 110 -4.93 -1.59 -3.96
C ALA A 110 -5.23 -1.41 -5.45
N MET A 111 -4.89 -0.25 -6.02
CA MET A 111 -5.04 0.02 -7.45
C MET A 111 -4.19 -0.94 -8.30
N GLY A 112 -2.92 -1.13 -7.95
CA GLY A 112 -2.02 -2.05 -8.64
C GLY A 112 -2.53 -3.49 -8.59
N TRP A 113 -2.95 -3.98 -7.42
CA TRP A 113 -3.54 -5.32 -7.29
C TRP A 113 -4.86 -5.47 -8.03
N SER A 114 -5.71 -4.43 -8.08
CA SER A 114 -6.95 -4.46 -8.85
C SER A 114 -6.70 -4.60 -10.36
N ARG A 115 -5.64 -3.97 -10.85
CA ARG A 115 -5.21 -4.06 -12.26
C ARG A 115 -4.62 -5.43 -12.58
N LEU A 116 -3.88 -6.02 -11.63
CA LEU A 116 -3.29 -7.34 -11.78
C LEU A 116 -4.29 -8.48 -11.57
N ALA A 117 -5.41 -8.22 -10.88
CA ALA A 117 -6.39 -9.24 -10.48
C ALA A 117 -6.83 -10.22 -11.59
N PRO A 118 -7.05 -9.79 -12.86
CA PRO A 118 -7.42 -10.70 -13.95
C PRO A 118 -6.33 -11.72 -14.31
N TYR A 119 -5.06 -11.43 -13.98
CA TYR A 119 -3.88 -12.20 -14.37
C TYR A 119 -3.29 -13.02 -13.22
N LEU A 120 -3.83 -12.88 -12.01
CA LEU A 120 -3.34 -13.58 -10.82
C LEU A 120 -3.73 -15.07 -10.83
N LYS A 121 -2.84 -15.89 -10.27
CA LYS A 121 -3.11 -17.29 -9.93
C LYS A 121 -4.34 -17.39 -9.02
N PRO A 122 -5.17 -18.44 -9.13
CA PRO A 122 -6.34 -18.61 -8.28
C PRO A 122 -6.02 -18.57 -6.77
N SER A 123 -4.87 -19.14 -6.36
CA SER A 123 -4.40 -19.11 -4.97
C SER A 123 -4.06 -17.69 -4.48
N ALA A 124 -3.48 -16.85 -5.34
CA ALA A 124 -3.13 -15.47 -5.00
C ALA A 124 -4.36 -14.56 -4.90
N ARG A 125 -5.41 -14.83 -5.69
CA ARG A 125 -6.68 -14.07 -5.65
C ARG A 125 -7.38 -14.17 -4.30
N SER A 126 -7.32 -15.33 -3.66
CA SER A 126 -7.91 -15.56 -2.32
C SER A 126 -7.25 -14.71 -1.24
N HIS A 127 -5.94 -14.46 -1.36
CA HIS A 127 -5.20 -13.62 -0.42
C HIS A 127 -5.43 -12.12 -0.65
N ALA A 128 -5.53 -11.66 -1.90
CA ALA A 128 -5.83 -10.27 -2.22
C ALA A 128 -7.23 -9.81 -1.76
N ALA A 129 -8.20 -10.73 -1.66
CA ALA A 129 -9.55 -10.44 -1.17
C ALA A 129 -9.67 -10.35 0.36
N THR A 130 -8.65 -10.79 1.11
CA THR A 130 -8.67 -10.77 2.56
C THR A 130 -8.19 -9.42 3.07
N SER A 131 -9.05 -8.40 2.99
CA SER A 131 -8.90 -7.19 3.81
C SER A 131 -9.14 -7.61 5.26
N THR A 132 -8.06 -7.73 6.03
CA THR A 132 -8.11 -7.98 7.47
C THR A 132 -8.69 -6.74 8.14
N ARG A 133 -10.03 -6.63 8.18
CA ARG A 133 -10.71 -5.72 9.10
C ARG A 133 -10.49 -6.25 10.52
N ILE A 134 -9.32 -5.99 11.08
CA ILE A 134 -9.10 -6.15 12.52
C ILE A 134 -9.95 -5.06 13.18
N ARG A 135 -11.20 -5.42 13.53
CA ARG A 135 -12.01 -4.63 14.43
C ARG A 135 -11.37 -4.74 15.81
N VAL A 136 -10.56 -3.76 16.18
CA VAL A 136 -10.27 -3.51 17.59
C VAL A 136 -11.58 -3.07 18.22
N SER A 137 -12.27 -4.00 18.90
CA SER A 137 -13.38 -3.66 19.77
C SER A 137 -12.80 -3.01 21.01
N SER A 138 -12.96 -1.70 21.16
CA SER A 138 -12.73 -1.05 22.45
C SER A 138 -13.69 -1.67 23.46
N PRO A 139 -13.22 -2.22 24.59
CA PRO A 139 -14.12 -2.68 25.64
C PRO A 139 -14.91 -1.47 26.14
N LYS A 140 -16.24 -1.58 26.15
CA LYS A 140 -17.11 -0.66 26.88
C LYS A 140 -16.66 -0.72 28.35
N LEU A 141 -16.15 0.39 28.89
CA LEU A 141 -16.20 0.59 30.33
C LEU A 141 -17.67 0.56 30.71
N SER A 142 -18.07 -0.50 31.42
CA SER A 142 -19.37 -0.57 32.05
C SER A 142 -19.44 0.51 33.12
N ASP A 143 -20.47 1.34 33.05
CA ASP A 143 -20.91 2.26 34.09
C ASP A 143 -21.33 1.46 35.34
N GLU A 144 -20.36 0.99 36.13
CA GLU A 144 -20.59 0.44 37.48
C GLU A 144 -19.43 0.85 38.40
N GLU A 145 -19.36 2.14 38.73
CA GLU A 145 -18.82 2.54 40.04
C GLU A 145 -19.59 3.74 40.56
N SER A 146 -20.81 3.43 40.99
CA SER A 146 -21.68 4.27 41.80
C SER A 146 -21.39 4.02 43.28
N ASP A 147 -20.59 4.88 43.92
CA ASP A 147 -20.71 5.35 45.31
C ASP A 147 -19.39 6.01 45.75
N PRO A 148 -19.33 7.34 46.00
CA PRO A 148 -18.43 7.85 47.01
C PRO A 148 -19.17 7.80 48.35
N ARG A 149 -18.93 6.73 49.11
CA ARG A 149 -19.12 6.80 50.57
C ARG A 149 -17.96 7.58 51.17
N TRP A 150 -18.34 8.46 52.10
CA TRP A 150 -17.56 9.34 52.98
C TRP A 150 -17.27 10.73 52.44
#